data_AF-V9EWY1-F1
#
_entry.id   AF-V9EWY1-F1
#
_cell.length_a   1.000
_cell.length_b   1.000
_cell.length_c   1.000
_cell.angle_alpha   90.00
_cell.angle_beta   90.00
_cell.angle_gamma   90.00
#
_symmetry.space_group_name_H-M   'P 1'
#
loop_
_entity.id
_entity.type
_entity.pdbx_description
1 polymer ?
#
loop_
_entity_poly.entity_id
_entity_poly.type
_entity_poly.pdbx_seq_one_letter_code
_entity_poly.pdbx_strand_id
1 'polypeptide(L)' 'MGAIERFLPFFGKTINGCKFLVGDNCAVNKRLANLMNVPLVGCARHRLSLAVREFLVPFETALDQVQQLMRKH' A
#
# COMPACT_ATOMS: atom_id res chain seq x y z
N MET A 1 13.64 9.46 -6.05
CA MET A 1 13.81 8.82 -7.37
C MET A 1 14.91 7.77 -7.35
N GLY A 2 16.10 8.06 -6.82
CA GLY A 2 17.26 7.17 -6.92
C GLY A 2 17.10 5.71 -6.45
N ALA A 3 16.23 5.40 -5.48
CA ALA A 3 15.97 4.01 -5.10
C ALA A 3 15.27 3.22 -6.24
N ILE A 4 14.20 3.77 -6.82
CA ILE A 4 13.44 3.10 -7.88
C ILE A 4 14.29 2.97 -9.16
N GLU A 5 15.00 4.03 -9.52
CA GLU A 5 15.90 4.03 -10.68
C GLU A 5 17.05 3.02 -10.53
N ARG A 6 17.51 2.79 -9.29
CA ARG A 6 18.53 1.77 -9.00
C ARG A 6 18.00 0.34 -9.09
N PHE A 7 16.73 0.10 -8.75
CA PHE A 7 16.16 -1.25 -8.69
C PHE A 7 15.53 -1.73 -9.99
N LEU A 8 14.95 -0.82 -10.81
CA LEU A 8 14.30 -1.20 -12.06
C LEU A 8 15.22 -1.95 -13.07
N PRO A 9 16.53 -1.63 -13.19
CA PRO A 9 17.44 -2.35 -14.07
C PRO A 9 17.56 -3.86 -13.77
N PHE A 10 17.39 -4.29 -12.52
CA PHE A 10 17.39 -5.72 -12.16
C PHE A 10 16.26 -6.50 -12.83
N PHE A 11 15.20 -5.81 -13.26
CA PHE A 11 14.05 -6.39 -13.97
C PHE A 11 14.06 -6.07 -15.47
N GLY A 12 15.15 -5.49 -16.01
CA GLY A 12 15.22 -5.01 -17.38
C GLY A 12 14.24 -3.86 -17.65
N LYS A 13 13.90 -3.07 -16.63
CA LYS A 13 12.97 -1.94 -16.72
C LYS A 13 13.68 -0.62 -16.46
N THR A 14 13.07 0.47 -16.90
CA THR A 14 13.49 1.85 -16.60
C THR A 14 12.31 2.65 -16.10
N ILE A 15 12.58 3.77 -15.44
CA ILE A 15 11.52 4.62 -14.89
C ILE A 15 10.59 5.18 -15.98
N ASN A 16 11.13 5.42 -17.18
CA ASN A 16 10.38 5.86 -18.37
C ASN A 16 9.34 4.83 -18.84
N GLY A 17 9.49 3.56 -18.46
CA GLY A 17 8.52 2.50 -18.75
C GLY A 17 7.33 2.48 -17.80
N CYS A 18 7.35 3.24 -16.70
CA CYS A 18 6.27 3.29 -15.73
C CYS A 18 5.07 4.07 -16.32
N LYS A 19 3.87 3.48 -16.27
CA LYS A 19 2.63 4.10 -16.76
C LYS A 19 1.76 4.69 -15.66
N PHE A 20 1.83 4.13 -14.46
CA PHE A 20 1.10 4.56 -13.28
C PHE A 20 1.77 4.00 -12.03
N LEU A 21 1.61 4.70 -10.91
CA LEU A 21 2.04 4.25 -9.59
C LEU A 21 0.83 3.72 -8.83
N VAL A 22 0.94 2.57 -8.17
CA VAL A 22 -0.10 2.08 -7.25
C VAL A 22 0.37 2.29 -5.82
N GLY A 23 -0.39 3.03 -5.03
CA GLY A 23 0.02 3.38 -3.67
C GLY A 23 -1.11 3.97 -2.85
N ASP A 24 -0.92 4.08 -1.54
CA ASP A 24 -1.87 4.83 -0.71
C ASP A 24 -1.82 6.33 -1.05
N ASN A 25 -2.78 7.09 -0.50
CA ASN A 25 -2.89 8.53 -0.72
C ASN A 25 -1.84 9.37 0.05
N CYS A 26 -0.77 8.73 0.55
CA CYS A 26 0.27 9.40 1.32
C CYS A 26 0.97 10.49 0.50
N ALA A 27 1.38 11.57 1.15
CA ALA A 27 2.07 12.70 0.53
C ALA A 27 3.33 12.28 -0.23
N VAL A 28 4.05 11.26 0.27
CA VAL A 28 5.25 10.72 -0.39
C VAL A 28 4.89 10.05 -1.73
N ASN A 29 3.83 9.25 -1.76
CA ASN A 29 3.37 8.57 -2.97
C ASN A 29 2.82 9.54 -4.00
N LYS A 30 2.08 10.57 -3.55
CA LYS A 30 1.65 11.68 -4.42
C LYS A 30 2.83 12.43 -5.01
N ARG A 31 3.80 12.82 -4.18
CA ARG A 31 4.99 13.54 -4.63
C ARG A 31 5.80 12.70 -5.61
N LEU A 32 5.92 11.41 -5.36
CA LEU A 32 6.62 10.48 -6.26
C LEU A 32 5.92 10.37 -7.62
N ALA A 33 4.61 10.16 -7.64
CA ALA A 33 3.82 10.10 -8.87
C ALA A 33 3.94 11.40 -9.69
N ASN A 34 3.91 12.56 -9.02
CA ASN A 34 4.12 13.86 -9.64
C ASN A 34 5.53 14.00 -10.22
N LEU A 35 6.57 13.61 -9.49
CA LEU A 35 7.96 13.64 -9.98
C LEU A 35 8.17 12.72 -11.18
N MET A 36 7.46 11.59 -11.21
CA MET A 36 7.48 10.63 -12.32
C MET A 36 6.54 11.01 -13.47
N ASN A 37 5.71 12.05 -13.29
CA ASN A 37 4.68 12.48 -14.23
C ASN A 37 3.73 11.35 -14.67
N VAL A 38 3.31 10.51 -13.71
CA VAL A 38 2.37 9.40 -13.92
C VAL A 38 1.21 9.47 -12.94
N PRO A 39 0.01 8.95 -13.27
CA PRO A 39 -1.10 8.91 -12.33
C PRO A 39 -0.80 8.00 -11.12
N LEU A 40 -1.28 8.43 -9.94
CA LEU A 40 -1.33 7.60 -8.73
C LEU A 40 -2.68 6.90 -8.64
N VAL A 41 -2.66 5.57 -8.77
CA VAL A 41 -3.80 4.71 -8.55
C VAL A 41 -3.86 4.35 -7.07
N GLY A 42 -4.97 4.71 -6.43
CA GLY A 42 -5.19 4.45 -5.01
C GLY A 42 -5.15 2.96 -4.69
N CYS A 43 -4.38 2.60 -3.66
CA CYS A 43 -4.27 1.23 -3.18
C CYS A 43 -5.64 0.72 -2.70
N ALA A 44 -6.01 -0.48 -3.15
CA ALA A 44 -7.23 -1.16 -2.70
C ALA A 44 -7.19 -1.56 -1.21
N ARG A 45 -6.06 -1.37 -0.51
CA ARG A 45 -5.89 -1.70 0.90
C ARG A 45 -6.94 -1.04 1.81
N HIS A 46 -7.34 0.20 1.54
CA HIS A 46 -8.37 0.84 2.36
C HIS A 46 -9.73 0.13 2.20
N ARG A 47 -10.13 -0.16 0.96
CA ARG A 47 -11.34 -0.94 0.67
C ARG A 47 -11.27 -2.35 1.25
N LEU A 48 -10.13 -3.01 1.14
CA LEU A 48 -9.89 -4.31 1.74
C LEU A 48 -10.00 -4.24 3.27
N SER A 49 -9.40 -3.22 3.90
CA SER A 49 -9.48 -3.05 5.35
C SER A 49 -10.91 -2.79 5.84
N LEU A 50 -11.73 -2.09 5.06
CA LEU A 50 -13.15 -1.89 5.38
C LEU A 50 -13.93 -3.20 5.23
N ALA A 51 -13.75 -3.91 4.10
CA ALA A 51 -14.41 -5.19 3.86
C ALA A 51 -14.02 -6.25 4.91
N VAL A 52 -12.74 -6.30 5.31
CA VAL A 52 -12.27 -7.19 6.37
C VAL A 52 -12.88 -6.83 7.72
N ARG A 53 -12.99 -5.53 8.05
CA ARG A 53 -13.67 -5.12 9.29
C ARG A 53 -15.13 -5.56 9.30
N GLU A 54 -15.85 -5.31 8.21
CA GLU A 54 -17.27 -5.70 8.08
C GLU A 54 -17.46 -7.22 8.14
N PHE A 55 -16.61 -7.97 7.45
CA PHE A 55 -16.61 -9.43 7.48
C PHE A 55 -16.35 -9.99 8.88
N LEU A 56 -15.55 -9.30 9.69
CA LEU A 56 -15.14 -9.77 11.00
C LEU A 56 -16.05 -9.32 12.15
N VAL A 57 -17.09 -8.52 11.90
CA VAL A 57 -18.07 -8.08 12.93
C VAL A 57 -18.63 -9.25 13.76
N PRO A 58 -19.00 -10.41 13.18
CA PRO A 58 -19.50 -11.54 13.98
C PRO A 58 -18.45 -12.17 14.90
N PHE A 59 -17.16 -11.86 14.72
CA PHE A 59 -16.04 -12.46 15.42
C PHE A 59 -15.34 -11.48 16.38
N GLU A 60 -15.93 -10.34 16.71
CA GLU A 60 -15.33 -9.31 17.57
C GLU A 60 -14.78 -9.88 18.88
N THR A 61 -15.52 -10.75 19.57
CA THR A 61 -15.06 -11.36 20.83
C THR A 61 -13.79 -12.21 20.66
N ALA A 62 -13.70 -12.94 19.55
CA ALA A 62 -12.51 -13.73 19.25
C ALA A 62 -11.33 -12.83 18.84
N LEU A 63 -11.61 -11.74 18.12
CA LEU A 63 -10.60 -10.74 17.78
C LEU A 63 -10.01 -10.07 19.03
N ASP A 64 -10.83 -9.76 20.03
CA ASP A 64 -10.36 -9.19 21.29
C ASP A 64 -9.41 -10.13 22.02
N GLN A 65 -9.73 -11.43 22.07
CA GLN A 65 -8.87 -12.45 22.66
C GLN A 65 -7.53 -12.56 21.92
N VAL A 66 -7.57 -12.62 20.59
CA VAL A 66 -6.37 -12.63 19.76
C VAL A 66 -5.55 -11.35 19.98
N GLN A 67 -6.20 -10.18 20.07
CA GLN A 67 -5.52 -8.91 20.32
C GLN A 67 -4.84 -8.90 21.69
N GLN A 68 -5.46 -9.44 22.73
CA GLN A 68 -4.83 -9.56 24.05
C GLN A 68 -3.58 -10.45 24.01
N LEU A 69 -3.62 -11.55 23.26
CA LEU A 69 -2.46 -12.44 23.07
C LEU A 69 -1.35 -11.81 22.24
N MET A 70 -1.69 -10.96 21.26
CA MET A 70 -0.72 -10.33 20.35
C MET A 70 -0.12 -9.03 20.89
N ARG A 71 -0.64 -8.46 21.97
CA ARG A 71 0.00 -7.30 22.64
C ARG A 71 1.34 -7.75 23.21
N LYS A 72 2.43 -7.20 22.68
CA LYS A 72 3.76 -7.38 23.27
C LYS A 72 3.79 -6.73 24.66
N HIS A 73 4.23 -7.48 25.65
CA HIS A 73 4.68 -6.94 26.95
C HIS A 73 5.90 -6.03 26.76
#